data_AF-A0A961S0I6-F1
#
_entry.id   AF-A0A961S0I6-F1
#
_cell.length_a   1.000
_cell.length_b   1.000
_cell.length_c   1.000
_cell.angle_alpha   90.00
_cell.angle_beta   90.00
_cell.angle_gamma   90.00
#
_symmetry.space_group_name_H-M   'P 1'
#
loop_
_entity.id
_entity.type
_entity.pdbx_description
1 polymer ?
#
loop_
_entity_poly.entity_id
_entity_poly.type
_entity_poly.pdbx_seq_one_letter_code
_entity_poly.pdbx_strand_id
1 'polypeptide(L)'
;MPERADIVFRRANIYDGSGAAPFRGDVAVQGDRIIGVFSGEDSVAVSGEQEIDASHLALAPGFIDAHTHDDRIVIDDPDMVPKISQGVTSVVVGNCGISLAPVTFDHDPPPPMNLLGGREAYAFPTFASYAHRLRQQPPAVNVAALIGHSALRLRAMNDIRRKATASEIARMQALADEAVAHGATGFSTGLFYPTNAAADREEVAAVAQRFARRGGVYATHMRDEFDRILDSIDETLVTAADADIPVVVSHHKCAGPENWGRTTETLGVLEAAAQKQRVNLDVYPYTAGSTNLRADLVTADYPIRITW
;
A
#
# COMPACT_ATOMS: atom_id res chain seq x y z
N MET A 1 11.63 8.63 41.95
CA MET A 1 12.16 7.32 41.54
C MET A 1 12.72 7.50 40.14
N PRO A 2 13.87 6.92 39.77
CA PRO A 2 14.32 7.00 38.39
C PRO A 2 13.22 6.43 37.49
N GLU A 3 12.94 7.08 36.35
CA GLU A 3 12.03 6.55 35.34
C GLU A 3 12.54 5.16 34.95
N ARG A 4 11.66 4.15 35.08
CA ARG A 4 11.96 2.76 34.74
C ARG A 4 11.22 2.45 33.46
N ALA A 5 11.94 2.00 32.45
CA ALA A 5 11.39 1.57 31.17
C ALA A 5 11.02 0.08 31.22
N ASP A 6 10.13 -0.37 30.33
CA ASP A 6 9.83 -1.79 30.16
C ASP A 6 11.01 -2.52 29.50
N ILE A 7 11.49 -1.98 28.38
CA ILE A 7 12.61 -2.53 27.62
C ILE A 7 13.63 -1.44 27.33
N VAL A 8 14.91 -1.76 27.50
CA VAL A 8 16.01 -0.92 27.00
C VAL A 8 16.90 -1.73 26.07
N PHE A 9 17.04 -1.26 24.83
CA PHE A 9 18.04 -1.75 23.89
C PHE A 9 19.35 -1.02 24.14
N ARG A 10 20.39 -1.76 24.51
CA ARG A 10 21.70 -1.24 24.91
C ARG A 10 22.68 -1.26 23.75
N ARG A 11 23.41 -0.16 23.56
CA ARG A 11 24.61 -0.01 22.73
C ARG A 11 24.40 -0.34 21.25
N ALA A 12 23.18 -0.18 20.75
CA ALA A 12 22.80 -0.42 19.36
C ALA A 12 23.48 0.56 18.40
N ASN A 13 23.64 0.14 17.13
CA ASN A 13 23.84 1.07 16.03
C ASN A 13 22.45 1.57 15.57
N ILE A 14 22.09 2.79 15.93
CA ILE A 14 20.75 3.34 15.73
C ILE A 14 20.65 4.01 14.36
N TYR A 15 19.66 3.57 13.59
CA TYR A 15 19.21 4.18 12.33
C TYR A 15 17.82 4.75 12.57
N ASP A 16 17.69 6.06 12.72
CA ASP A 16 16.43 6.71 13.13
C ASP A 16 15.41 6.90 11.99
N GLY A 17 15.78 6.53 10.76
CA GLY A 17 14.93 6.68 9.57
C GLY A 17 14.99 8.07 8.91
N SER A 18 15.75 9.02 9.45
CA SER A 18 15.90 10.37 8.87
C SER A 18 16.77 10.43 7.60
N GLY A 19 17.52 9.37 7.33
CA GLY A 19 18.56 9.32 6.29
C GLY A 19 19.93 9.83 6.74
N ALA A 20 20.07 10.29 7.99
CA ALA A 20 21.36 10.62 8.59
C ALA A 20 22.24 9.38 8.83
N ALA A 21 23.54 9.59 9.07
CA ALA A 21 24.46 8.53 9.43
C ALA A 21 24.05 7.89 10.78
N PRO A 22 24.20 6.56 10.95
CA PRO A 22 23.85 5.90 12.20
C PRO A 22 24.78 6.34 13.33
N PHE A 23 24.28 6.28 14.56
CA PHE A 23 25.04 6.58 15.76
C PHE A 23 24.86 5.49 16.82
N ARG A 24 25.85 5.33 17.70
CA ARG A 24 25.79 4.34 18.77
C ARG A 24 25.04 4.88 19.98
N GLY A 25 24.11 4.10 20.52
CA GLY A 25 23.30 4.55 21.64
C GLY A 25 22.37 3.50 22.22
N ASP A 26 21.50 3.97 23.11
CA ASP A 26 20.48 3.19 23.80
C ASP A 26 19.09 3.70 23.46
N VAL A 27 18.10 2.81 23.40
CA VAL A 27 16.68 3.16 23.19
C VAL A 27 15.83 2.55 24.28
N ALA A 28 15.05 3.39 24.97
CA ALA A 28 14.14 3.00 26.04
C ALA A 28 12.68 3.02 25.58
N VAL A 29 11.94 1.98 25.91
CA VAL A 29 10.54 1.79 25.54
C VAL A 29 9.68 1.58 26.79
N GLN A 30 8.54 2.29 26.86
CA GLN A 30 7.50 2.10 27.86
C GLN A 30 6.16 1.92 27.15
N GLY A 31 5.47 0.82 27.41
CA GLY A 31 4.23 0.47 26.73
C GLY A 31 4.40 0.47 25.22
N ASP A 32 3.64 1.34 24.54
CA ASP A 32 3.61 1.47 23.08
C ASP A 32 4.43 2.68 22.56
N ARG A 33 5.34 3.22 23.37
CA ARG A 33 6.12 4.42 23.04
C ARG A 33 7.61 4.27 23.33
N ILE A 34 8.41 4.86 22.46
CA ILE A 34 9.80 5.18 22.74
C ILE A 34 9.82 6.39 23.68
N ILE A 35 10.41 6.24 24.86
CA ILE A 35 10.49 7.30 25.88
C ILE A 35 11.85 8.01 25.89
N GLY A 36 12.85 7.44 25.23
CA GLY A 36 14.17 8.04 25.13
C GLY A 36 15.08 7.37 24.11
N VAL A 37 15.89 8.19 23.45
CA VAL A 37 16.99 7.77 22.57
C VAL A 37 18.23 8.49 23.08
N PHE A 38 19.24 7.74 23.51
CA PHE A 38 20.41 8.27 24.19
C PHE A 38 21.66 7.94 23.38
N SER A 39 22.54 8.93 23.18
CA SER A 39 23.79 8.79 22.43
C SER A 39 24.98 9.27 23.25
N GLY A 40 26.17 8.70 23.04
CA GLY A 40 27.39 9.13 23.73
C GLY A 40 27.54 8.58 25.15
N GLU A 41 28.28 9.30 26.01
CA GLU A 41 28.58 8.86 27.40
C GLU A 41 27.38 8.97 28.36
N ASP A 42 26.29 9.63 27.95
CA ASP A 42 25.03 9.76 28.68
C ASP A 42 24.09 8.54 28.53
N SER A 43 24.59 7.40 28.04
CA SER A 43 23.79 6.19 27.72
C SER A 43 23.12 5.51 28.92
N VAL A 44 23.27 6.00 30.15
CA VAL A 44 22.86 5.28 31.38
C VAL A 44 21.90 6.10 32.25
N ALA A 45 20.98 6.86 31.67
CA ALA A 45 19.98 7.59 32.45
C ALA A 45 18.79 6.73 32.91
N VAL A 46 18.45 5.68 32.15
CA VAL A 46 17.22 4.88 32.32
C VAL A 46 17.56 3.39 32.43
N SER A 47 17.01 2.72 33.45
CA SER A 47 17.06 1.26 33.62
C SER A 47 15.80 0.60 33.07
N GLY A 48 15.93 -0.54 32.39
CA GLY A 48 14.80 -1.33 31.90
C GLY A 48 14.39 -2.47 32.83
N GLU A 49 13.16 -2.96 32.74
CA GLU A 49 12.81 -4.28 33.29
C GLU A 49 13.52 -5.39 32.52
N GLN A 50 13.58 -5.24 31.21
CA GLN A 50 14.37 -6.06 30.30
C GLN A 50 15.46 -5.21 29.64
N GLU A 51 16.70 -5.71 29.66
CA GLU A 51 17.81 -5.09 28.93
C GLU A 51 18.30 -6.02 27.84
N ILE A 52 18.36 -5.52 26.61
CA ILE A 52 18.77 -6.27 25.42
C ILE A 52 20.11 -5.71 24.94
N ASP A 53 21.15 -6.54 24.95
CA ASP A 53 22.45 -6.14 24.37
C ASP A 53 22.40 -6.16 22.84
N ALA A 54 22.42 -4.99 22.22
CA ALA A 54 22.36 -4.79 20.78
C ALA A 54 23.70 -4.31 20.19
N SER A 55 24.82 -4.52 20.90
CA SER A 55 26.15 -3.99 20.56
C SER A 55 26.66 -4.23 19.13
N HIS A 56 26.13 -5.24 18.44
CA HIS A 56 26.51 -5.63 17.08
C HIS A 56 25.33 -5.65 16.10
N LEU A 57 24.20 -5.07 16.51
CA LEU A 57 22.97 -5.07 15.75
C LEU A 57 22.61 -3.64 15.32
N ALA A 58 21.89 -3.55 14.20
CA ALA A 58 21.19 -2.33 13.82
C ALA A 58 19.86 -2.27 14.57
N LEU A 59 19.53 -1.10 15.11
CA LEU A 59 18.20 -0.80 15.64
C LEU A 59 17.60 0.30 14.78
N ALA A 60 16.44 0.02 14.19
CA ALA A 60 15.74 0.91 13.28
C ALA A 60 14.23 0.93 13.59
N PRO A 61 13.49 1.93 13.10
CA PRO A 61 12.04 1.82 12.99
C PRO A 61 11.67 0.52 12.26
N GLY A 62 10.58 -0.12 12.72
CA GLY A 62 10.05 -1.27 12.03
C GLY A 62 9.68 -0.93 10.58
N PHE A 63 9.92 -1.85 9.66
CA PHE A 63 9.68 -1.56 8.25
C PHE A 63 8.18 -1.41 7.97
N ILE A 64 7.86 -0.47 7.06
CA ILE A 64 6.50 -0.25 6.55
C ILE A 64 6.47 -0.84 5.15
N ASP A 65 5.71 -1.91 4.98
CA ASP A 65 5.48 -2.50 3.67
C ASP A 65 4.41 -1.70 2.95
N ALA A 66 4.85 -0.85 2.02
CA ALA A 66 4.01 0.14 1.33
C ALA A 66 3.06 -0.47 0.29
N HIS A 67 3.29 -1.74 -0.11
CA HIS A 67 2.54 -2.34 -1.19
C HIS A 67 2.22 -3.80 -0.91
N THR A 68 1.06 -4.03 -0.28
CA THR A 68 0.61 -5.39 0.03
C THR A 68 -0.78 -5.69 -0.51
N HIS A 69 -1.02 -6.99 -0.66
CA HIS A 69 -2.33 -7.60 -0.88
C HIS A 69 -2.69 -8.50 0.33
N ASP A 70 -2.33 -8.05 1.53
CA ASP A 70 -2.58 -8.81 2.76
C ASP A 70 -4.00 -8.58 3.31
N ASP A 71 -4.89 -7.89 2.59
CA ASP A 71 -6.23 -7.49 3.05
C ASP A 71 -6.97 -8.60 3.80
N ARG A 72 -6.88 -9.83 3.29
CA ARG A 72 -7.42 -11.05 3.90
C ARG A 72 -6.47 -11.66 4.95
N ILE A 73 -5.18 -11.72 4.66
CA ILE A 73 -4.19 -12.42 5.49
C ILE A 73 -4.12 -11.79 6.89
N VAL A 74 -4.24 -10.46 6.99
CA VAL A 74 -4.31 -9.75 8.29
C VAL A 74 -5.51 -10.16 9.16
N ILE A 75 -6.49 -10.88 8.60
CA ILE A 75 -7.67 -11.41 9.29
C ILE A 75 -7.54 -12.92 9.53
N ASP A 76 -7.12 -13.65 8.50
CA ASP A 76 -7.13 -15.12 8.48
C ASP A 76 -5.88 -15.73 9.15
N ASP A 77 -4.74 -15.06 9.06
CA ASP A 77 -3.46 -15.47 9.66
C ASP A 77 -2.82 -14.27 10.39
N PRO A 78 -3.38 -13.90 11.57
CA PRO A 78 -3.00 -12.68 12.28
C PRO A 78 -1.56 -12.72 12.83
N ASP A 79 -0.90 -13.88 12.84
CA ASP A 79 0.52 -13.98 13.22
C ASP A 79 1.42 -13.27 12.20
N MET A 80 0.97 -13.12 10.95
CA MET A 80 1.64 -12.36 9.90
C MET A 80 3.12 -12.74 9.72
N VAL A 81 3.45 -14.03 9.90
CA VAL A 81 4.81 -14.58 9.83
C VAL A 81 5.57 -14.15 8.58
N PRO A 82 4.97 -14.14 7.36
CA PRO A 82 5.65 -13.67 6.17
C PRO A 82 6.18 -12.23 6.29
N LYS A 83 5.52 -11.37 7.08
CA LYS A 83 5.88 -9.96 7.27
C LYS A 83 6.81 -9.76 8.47
N ILE A 84 6.44 -10.27 9.64
CA ILE A 84 7.23 -10.04 10.86
C ILE A 84 8.62 -10.70 10.79
N SER A 85 8.76 -11.81 10.05
CA SER A 85 10.07 -12.46 9.83
C SER A 85 11.05 -11.62 9.00
N GLN A 86 10.55 -10.57 8.32
CA GLN A 86 11.34 -9.63 7.54
C GLN A 86 11.60 -8.30 8.29
N GLY A 87 11.07 -8.14 9.51
CA GLY A 87 11.12 -6.88 10.26
C GLY A 87 10.01 -5.88 9.90
N VAL A 88 9.00 -6.30 9.13
CA VAL A 88 7.82 -5.48 8.83
C VAL A 88 6.94 -5.38 10.08
N THR A 89 6.57 -4.15 10.42
CA THR A 89 5.68 -3.84 11.56
C THR A 89 4.38 -3.18 11.13
N SER A 90 4.29 -2.70 9.89
CA SER A 90 3.10 -2.08 9.34
C SER A 90 2.94 -2.46 7.87
N VAL A 91 1.72 -2.71 7.44
CA VAL A 91 1.38 -3.04 6.05
C VAL A 91 0.37 -2.05 5.50
N VAL A 92 0.53 -1.69 4.22
CA VAL A 92 -0.47 -0.94 3.45
C VAL A 92 -1.22 -1.92 2.54
N VAL A 93 -2.49 -2.16 2.85
CA VAL A 93 -3.38 -3.06 2.11
C VAL A 93 -4.29 -2.29 1.15
N GLY A 94 -5.03 -2.99 0.30
CA GLY A 94 -5.99 -2.37 -0.60
C GLY A 94 -5.37 -1.77 -1.86
N ASN A 95 -4.23 -2.31 -2.33
CA ASN A 95 -3.47 -1.81 -3.47
C ASN A 95 -4.04 -2.23 -4.84
N CYS A 96 -3.54 -1.62 -5.91
CA CYS A 96 -3.86 -1.97 -7.32
C CYS A 96 -5.35 -1.92 -7.67
N GLY A 97 -6.16 -1.15 -6.95
CA GLY A 97 -7.60 -1.12 -7.10
C GLY A 97 -8.34 -2.29 -6.42
N ILE A 98 -7.64 -3.16 -5.70
CA ILE A 98 -8.16 -4.40 -5.12
C ILE A 98 -8.24 -4.23 -3.61
N SER A 99 -9.45 -4.32 -3.04
CA SER A 99 -9.65 -4.33 -1.59
C SER A 99 -10.82 -5.24 -1.20
N LEU A 100 -10.79 -5.80 0.01
CA LEU A 100 -11.88 -6.66 0.52
C LEU A 100 -13.20 -5.91 0.80
N ALA A 101 -13.14 -4.59 0.95
CA ALA A 101 -14.29 -3.73 1.20
C ALA A 101 -14.25 -2.48 0.30
N PRO A 102 -15.40 -1.88 -0.07
CA PRO A 102 -16.77 -2.25 0.32
C PRO A 102 -17.48 -3.08 -0.77
N VAL A 103 -17.18 -4.38 -0.86
CA VAL A 103 -17.74 -5.27 -1.89
C VAL A 103 -18.03 -6.66 -1.33
N THR A 104 -19.07 -7.29 -1.86
CA THR A 104 -19.47 -8.68 -1.57
C THR A 104 -19.83 -9.36 -2.88
N PHE A 105 -19.63 -10.67 -2.96
CA PHE A 105 -19.98 -11.44 -4.17
C PHE A 105 -20.92 -12.59 -3.82
N ASP A 106 -21.88 -12.86 -4.72
CA ASP A 106 -22.72 -14.06 -4.71
C ASP A 106 -22.11 -15.20 -5.56
N HIS A 107 -21.13 -14.87 -6.41
CA HIS A 107 -20.32 -15.77 -7.24
C HIS A 107 -18.83 -15.60 -6.93
N ASP A 108 -17.95 -16.34 -7.62
CA ASP A 108 -16.51 -16.17 -7.45
C ASP A 108 -16.06 -14.78 -7.89
N PRO A 109 -15.20 -14.10 -7.11
CA PRO A 109 -14.75 -12.75 -7.44
C PRO A 109 -14.00 -12.73 -8.78
N PRO A 110 -14.26 -11.76 -9.66
CA PRO A 110 -13.58 -11.69 -10.97
C PRO A 110 -12.10 -11.33 -10.80
N PRO A 111 -11.20 -11.80 -11.67
CA PRO A 111 -9.81 -11.33 -11.66
C PRO A 111 -9.70 -9.80 -11.79
N PRO A 112 -8.84 -9.12 -11.01
CA PRO A 112 -7.86 -9.69 -10.08
C PRO A 112 -8.36 -9.81 -8.63
N MET A 113 -9.65 -9.59 -8.36
CA MET A 113 -10.21 -9.67 -7.00
C MET A 113 -9.99 -11.06 -6.38
N ASN A 114 -9.95 -12.12 -7.19
CA ASN A 114 -9.64 -13.47 -6.69
C ASN A 114 -8.22 -13.65 -6.13
N LEU A 115 -7.29 -12.68 -6.29
CA LEU A 115 -6.00 -12.71 -5.59
C LEU A 115 -6.16 -12.66 -4.07
N LEU A 116 -7.22 -12.02 -3.57
CA LEU A 116 -7.50 -11.94 -2.14
C LEU A 116 -8.30 -13.16 -1.64
N GLY A 117 -8.66 -14.12 -2.50
CA GLY A 117 -9.43 -15.32 -2.12
C GLY A 117 -10.76 -15.48 -2.88
N GLY A 118 -11.52 -16.49 -2.49
CA GLY A 118 -12.86 -16.77 -3.04
C GLY A 118 -13.93 -15.85 -2.48
N ARG A 119 -15.19 -16.12 -2.83
CA ARG A 119 -16.35 -15.31 -2.42
C ARG A 119 -16.45 -15.12 -0.90
N GLU A 120 -16.03 -16.12 -0.13
CA GLU A 120 -16.08 -16.14 1.33
C GLU A 120 -15.15 -15.10 1.98
N ALA A 121 -14.08 -14.71 1.30
CA ALA A 121 -13.19 -13.65 1.77
C ALA A 121 -13.88 -12.27 1.71
N TYR A 122 -14.81 -12.08 0.77
CA TYR A 122 -15.51 -10.83 0.50
C TYR A 122 -16.79 -10.70 1.34
N ALA A 123 -16.63 -10.73 2.66
CA ALA A 123 -17.72 -10.65 3.63
C ALA A 123 -18.00 -9.21 4.14
N PHE A 124 -17.40 -8.19 3.52
CA PHE A 124 -17.37 -6.82 4.04
C PHE A 124 -18.13 -5.82 3.14
N PRO A 125 -19.46 -5.67 3.30
CA PRO A 125 -20.27 -4.78 2.46
C PRO A 125 -20.00 -3.29 2.69
N THR A 126 -19.26 -2.95 3.75
CA THR A 126 -18.86 -1.58 4.12
C THR A 126 -17.42 -1.60 4.63
N PHE A 127 -16.70 -0.49 4.51
CA PHE A 127 -15.36 -0.41 5.09
C PHE A 127 -15.43 -0.43 6.62
N ALA A 128 -16.49 0.13 7.23
CA ALA A 128 -16.75 0.00 8.65
C ALA A 128 -16.73 -1.46 9.14
N SER A 129 -17.31 -2.39 8.39
CA SER A 129 -17.33 -3.82 8.76
C SER A 129 -15.94 -4.46 8.73
N TYR A 130 -15.10 -4.09 7.74
CA TYR A 130 -13.71 -4.54 7.66
C TYR A 130 -12.86 -3.96 8.80
N ALA A 131 -12.95 -2.64 9.01
CA ALA A 131 -12.23 -1.96 10.09
C ALA A 131 -12.66 -2.46 11.49
N HIS A 132 -13.93 -2.80 11.66
CA HIS A 132 -14.41 -3.44 12.89
C HIS A 132 -13.78 -4.82 13.10
N ARG A 133 -13.73 -5.66 12.06
CA ARG A 133 -13.13 -7.00 12.14
C ARG A 133 -11.66 -6.97 12.52
N LEU A 134 -10.89 -6.03 11.99
CA LEU A 134 -9.48 -5.82 12.36
C LEU A 134 -9.32 -5.35 13.81
N ARG A 135 -10.18 -4.46 14.29
CA ARG A 135 -10.11 -4.00 15.70
C ARG A 135 -10.51 -5.07 16.71
N GLN A 136 -11.39 -6.00 16.34
CA GLN A 136 -11.81 -7.09 17.22
C GLN A 136 -10.72 -8.17 17.39
N GLN A 137 -9.92 -8.42 16.36
CA GLN A 137 -8.77 -9.33 16.45
C GLN A 137 -7.62 -8.69 15.66
N PRO A 138 -6.79 -7.87 16.32
CA PRO A 138 -5.70 -7.18 15.65
C PRO A 138 -4.61 -8.19 15.23
N PRO A 139 -4.04 -8.04 14.03
CA PRO A 139 -2.88 -8.81 13.61
C PRO A 139 -1.61 -8.33 14.32
N ALA A 140 -0.51 -9.08 14.16
CA ALA A 140 0.81 -8.77 14.72
C ALA A 140 1.47 -7.51 14.12
N VAL A 141 0.89 -6.93 13.06
CA VAL A 141 1.37 -5.71 12.39
C VAL A 141 0.30 -4.63 12.40
N ASN A 142 0.68 -3.36 12.26
CA ASN A 142 -0.27 -2.29 12.01
C ASN A 142 -0.83 -2.41 10.58
N VAL A 143 -2.09 -2.00 10.37
CA VAL A 143 -2.74 -2.02 9.06
C VAL A 143 -3.19 -0.63 8.67
N ALA A 144 -2.65 -0.11 7.57
CA ALA A 144 -3.18 1.06 6.86
C ALA A 144 -3.92 0.57 5.61
N ALA A 145 -5.20 0.90 5.47
CA ALA A 145 -6.02 0.34 4.40
C ALA A 145 -6.44 1.41 3.38
N LEU A 146 -6.06 1.18 2.13
CA LEU A 146 -6.56 1.91 0.97
C LEU A 146 -7.89 1.29 0.50
N ILE A 147 -8.70 2.08 -0.22
CA ILE A 147 -9.90 1.59 -0.88
C ILE A 147 -9.62 1.37 -2.36
N GLY A 148 -9.78 0.12 -2.79
CA GLY A 148 -9.60 -0.28 -4.17
C GLY A 148 -10.74 0.19 -5.07
N HIS A 149 -10.40 0.89 -6.15
CA HIS A 149 -11.37 1.36 -7.13
C HIS A 149 -12.17 0.23 -7.80
N SER A 150 -11.59 -0.95 -7.98
CA SER A 150 -12.33 -2.10 -8.54
C SER A 150 -13.44 -2.56 -7.60
N ALA A 151 -13.22 -2.54 -6.28
CA ALA A 151 -14.27 -2.81 -5.29
C ALA A 151 -15.41 -1.78 -5.40
N LEU A 152 -15.08 -0.49 -5.55
CA LEU A 152 -16.06 0.58 -5.73
C LEU A 152 -16.87 0.41 -7.02
N ARG A 153 -16.21 0.15 -8.16
CA ARG A 153 -16.88 -0.07 -9.44
C ARG A 153 -17.78 -1.31 -9.40
N LEU A 154 -17.31 -2.43 -8.86
CA LEU A 154 -18.09 -3.66 -8.74
C LEU A 154 -19.30 -3.50 -7.80
N ARG A 155 -19.21 -2.62 -6.81
CA ARG A 155 -20.33 -2.30 -5.92
C ARG A 155 -21.33 -1.31 -6.54
N ALA A 156 -20.85 -0.35 -7.33
CA ALA A 156 -21.66 0.74 -7.86
C ALA A 156 -22.22 0.46 -9.27
N MET A 157 -21.60 -0.40 -10.07
CA MET A 157 -21.92 -0.56 -11.48
C MET A 157 -22.43 -1.96 -11.79
N ASN A 158 -23.44 -2.04 -12.65
CA ASN A 158 -23.92 -3.32 -13.18
C ASN A 158 -23.06 -3.84 -14.34
N ASP A 159 -22.36 -2.95 -15.05
CA ASP A 159 -21.43 -3.31 -16.12
C ASP A 159 -20.16 -2.46 -16.04
N ILE A 160 -19.09 -3.06 -15.53
CA ILE A 160 -17.78 -2.44 -15.33
C ILE A 160 -16.94 -2.34 -16.62
N ARG A 161 -17.43 -2.79 -17.78
CA ARG A 161 -16.68 -2.75 -19.06
C ARG A 161 -16.80 -1.42 -19.81
N ARG A 162 -17.53 -0.46 -19.25
CA ARG A 162 -17.75 0.88 -19.81
C ARG A 162 -17.36 1.96 -18.79
N LYS A 163 -17.30 3.21 -19.24
CA LYS A 163 -17.19 4.37 -18.34
C LYS A 163 -18.37 4.42 -17.36
N ALA A 164 -18.12 4.85 -16.12
CA ALA A 164 -19.18 5.08 -15.15
C ALA A 164 -20.04 6.28 -15.57
N THR A 165 -21.34 6.19 -15.32
CA THR A 165 -22.25 7.34 -15.44
C THR A 165 -22.08 8.27 -14.24
N ALA A 166 -22.55 9.51 -14.34
CA ALA A 166 -22.49 10.46 -13.22
C ALA A 166 -23.14 9.92 -11.93
N SER A 167 -24.22 9.14 -12.04
CA SER A 167 -24.88 8.54 -10.87
C SER A 167 -24.12 7.34 -10.29
N GLU A 168 -23.34 6.63 -11.11
CA GLU A 168 -22.40 5.59 -10.64
C GLU A 168 -21.19 6.21 -9.94
N ILE A 169 -20.63 7.29 -10.50
CA ILE A 169 -19.56 8.06 -9.85
C ILE A 169 -20.03 8.59 -8.49
N ALA A 170 -21.22 9.17 -8.42
CA ALA A 170 -21.79 9.66 -7.16
C ALA A 170 -21.95 8.53 -6.12
N ARG A 171 -22.31 7.32 -6.55
CA ARG A 171 -22.38 6.14 -5.66
C ARG A 171 -20.99 5.71 -5.18
N MET A 172 -19.98 5.69 -6.05
CA MET A 172 -18.59 5.40 -5.66
C MET A 172 -18.05 6.43 -4.68
N GLN A 173 -18.36 7.72 -4.88
CA GLN A 173 -18.00 8.78 -3.95
C GLN A 173 -18.66 8.61 -2.57
N ALA A 174 -19.93 8.20 -2.52
CA ALA A 174 -20.61 7.94 -1.24
C ALA A 174 -19.98 6.76 -0.47
N LEU A 175 -19.57 5.71 -1.18
CA LEU A 175 -18.83 4.58 -0.60
C LEU A 175 -17.43 5.01 -0.11
N ALA A 176 -16.74 5.87 -0.87
CA ALA A 176 -15.47 6.45 -0.45
C ALA A 176 -15.63 7.33 0.80
N ASP A 177 -16.67 8.17 0.86
CA ASP A 177 -16.97 9.00 2.02
C ASP A 177 -17.25 8.13 3.28
N GLU A 178 -17.96 7.00 3.12
CA GLU A 178 -18.16 6.01 4.20
C GLU A 178 -16.83 5.41 4.67
N ALA A 179 -15.95 5.04 3.75
CA ALA A 179 -14.67 4.46 4.08
C ALA A 179 -13.73 5.44 4.79
N VAL A 180 -13.67 6.68 4.29
CA VAL A 180 -12.92 7.77 4.91
C VAL A 180 -13.43 8.05 6.33
N ALA A 181 -14.75 8.03 6.55
CA ALA A 181 -15.34 8.22 7.88
C ALA A 181 -14.95 7.12 8.88
N HIS A 182 -14.55 5.94 8.40
CA HIS A 182 -14.17 4.79 9.23
C HIS A 182 -12.66 4.49 9.22
N GLY A 183 -11.85 5.42 8.71
CA GLY A 183 -10.39 5.39 8.86
C GLY A 183 -9.60 4.87 7.66
N ALA A 184 -10.20 4.80 6.46
CA ALA A 184 -9.44 4.49 5.26
C ALA A 184 -8.35 5.56 5.02
N THR A 185 -7.14 5.12 4.70
CA THR A 185 -5.95 5.99 4.60
C THR A 185 -5.71 6.52 3.18
N GLY A 186 -6.50 6.06 2.21
CA GLY A 186 -6.38 6.50 0.83
C GLY A 186 -7.17 5.62 -0.14
N PHE A 187 -6.81 5.75 -1.40
CA PHE A 187 -7.49 5.18 -2.55
C PHE A 187 -6.47 4.54 -3.48
N SER A 188 -6.84 3.46 -4.14
CA SER A 188 -5.98 2.85 -5.15
C SER A 188 -6.72 2.51 -6.45
N THR A 189 -5.99 2.52 -7.56
CA THR A 189 -6.48 2.01 -8.86
C THR A 189 -5.58 0.91 -9.42
N GLY A 190 -6.15 0.11 -10.32
CA GLY A 190 -5.42 -0.83 -11.15
C GLY A 190 -5.91 -0.73 -12.58
N LEU A 191 -5.58 0.37 -13.25
CA LEU A 191 -6.11 0.73 -14.57
C LEU A 191 -5.72 -0.25 -15.67
N PHE A 192 -4.69 -1.07 -15.42
CA PHE A 192 -4.30 -2.21 -16.25
C PHE A 192 -5.34 -3.35 -16.28
N TYR A 193 -6.08 -3.53 -15.17
CA TYR A 193 -6.94 -4.71 -14.98
C TYR A 193 -8.34 -4.52 -15.57
N PRO A 194 -9.00 -5.59 -16.06
CA PRO A 194 -10.33 -5.49 -16.65
C PRO A 194 -11.40 -4.83 -15.76
N THR A 195 -11.29 -4.97 -14.43
CA THR A 195 -12.20 -4.37 -13.45
C THR A 195 -12.10 -2.85 -13.35
N ASN A 196 -11.04 -2.25 -13.91
CA ASN A 196 -10.74 -0.83 -13.85
C ASN A 196 -10.43 -0.22 -15.22
N ALA A 197 -10.11 -1.02 -16.24
CA ALA A 197 -9.61 -0.57 -17.53
C ALA A 197 -10.52 0.44 -18.25
N ALA A 198 -11.84 0.35 -18.06
CA ALA A 198 -12.80 1.27 -18.68
C ALA A 198 -13.00 2.59 -17.90
N ALA A 199 -12.37 2.76 -16.74
CA ALA A 199 -12.39 4.02 -15.99
C ALA A 199 -11.59 5.09 -16.73
N ASP A 200 -12.15 6.28 -16.82
CA ASP A 200 -11.44 7.47 -17.30
C ASP A 200 -10.93 8.33 -16.14
N ARG A 201 -10.10 9.31 -16.49
CA ARG A 201 -9.49 10.23 -15.53
C ARG A 201 -10.54 10.99 -14.72
N GLU A 202 -11.63 11.41 -15.35
CA GLU A 202 -12.70 12.15 -14.69
C GLU A 202 -13.36 11.32 -13.58
N GLU A 203 -13.62 10.04 -13.84
CA GLU A 203 -14.10 9.10 -12.83
C GLU A 203 -13.10 8.93 -11.68
N VAL A 204 -11.83 8.65 -12.00
CA VAL A 204 -10.78 8.39 -10.99
C VAL A 204 -10.53 9.63 -10.12
N ALA A 205 -10.38 10.80 -10.73
CA ALA A 205 -10.16 12.06 -10.01
C ALA A 205 -11.35 12.38 -9.08
N ALA A 206 -12.59 12.17 -9.55
CA ALA A 206 -13.77 12.42 -8.74
C ALA A 206 -13.82 11.55 -7.46
N VAL A 207 -13.36 10.30 -7.52
CA VAL A 207 -13.28 9.43 -6.34
C VAL A 207 -12.08 9.81 -5.47
N ALA A 208 -10.90 10.02 -6.07
CA ALA A 208 -9.67 10.37 -5.35
C ALA A 208 -9.82 11.64 -4.50
N GLN A 209 -10.55 12.65 -4.99
CA GLN A 209 -10.84 13.89 -4.25
C GLN A 209 -11.50 13.66 -2.88
N ARG A 210 -12.19 12.53 -2.68
CA ARG A 210 -12.82 12.19 -1.39
C ARG A 210 -11.78 11.88 -0.30
N PHE A 211 -10.64 11.34 -0.69
CA PHE A 211 -9.53 11.00 0.21
C PHE A 211 -8.59 12.19 0.43
N ALA A 212 -8.40 13.04 -0.59
CA ALA A 212 -7.56 14.24 -0.52
C ALA A 212 -7.92 15.15 0.66
N ARG A 213 -9.23 15.36 0.87
CA ARG A 213 -9.77 16.22 1.95
C ARG A 213 -9.42 15.76 3.37
N ARG A 214 -8.97 14.53 3.55
CA ARG A 214 -8.54 13.97 4.83
C ARG A 214 -7.05 13.63 4.88
N GLY A 215 -6.27 14.11 3.91
CA GLY A 215 -4.83 13.86 3.83
C GLY A 215 -4.47 12.45 3.39
N GLY A 216 -5.38 11.74 2.71
CA GLY A 216 -5.10 10.42 2.15
C GLY A 216 -4.22 10.49 0.88
N VAL A 217 -3.88 9.32 0.35
CA VAL A 217 -3.06 9.16 -0.87
C VAL A 217 -3.83 8.48 -2.00
N TYR A 218 -3.38 8.69 -3.22
CA TYR A 218 -3.79 7.94 -4.42
C TYR A 218 -2.65 7.01 -4.85
N ALA A 219 -2.80 5.70 -4.65
CA ALA A 219 -1.87 4.70 -5.16
C ALA A 219 -2.34 4.14 -6.50
N THR A 220 -1.44 3.84 -7.44
CA THR A 220 -1.87 3.30 -8.74
C THR A 220 -0.94 2.25 -9.28
N HIS A 221 -1.52 1.09 -9.59
CA HIS A 221 -1.04 0.25 -10.66
C HIS A 221 -1.49 0.90 -11.97
N MET A 222 -0.53 1.54 -12.64
CA MET A 222 -0.74 2.35 -13.84
C MET A 222 -1.37 1.56 -14.98
N ARG A 223 -1.98 2.27 -15.94
CA ARG A 223 -2.71 1.64 -17.04
C ARG A 223 -1.85 0.73 -17.90
N ASP A 224 -0.60 1.13 -18.12
CA ASP A 224 0.38 0.39 -18.89
C ASP A 224 1.77 0.57 -18.28
N GLU A 225 2.48 -0.54 -18.10
CA GLU A 225 3.88 -0.57 -17.66
C GLU A 225 4.82 -1.02 -18.80
N PHE A 226 4.31 -1.12 -20.03
CA PHE A 226 5.01 -1.55 -21.24
C PHE A 226 5.30 -0.34 -22.14
N ASP A 227 4.93 -0.40 -23.41
CA ASP A 227 5.28 0.57 -24.43
C ASP A 227 4.71 1.97 -24.12
N ARG A 228 3.53 2.02 -23.48
CA ARG A 228 2.78 3.24 -23.16
C ARG A 228 2.99 3.72 -21.73
N ILE A 229 4.10 3.33 -21.10
CA ILE A 229 4.39 3.73 -19.72
C ILE A 229 4.45 5.25 -19.52
N LEU A 230 4.98 6.01 -20.47
CA LEU A 230 5.04 7.47 -20.36
C LEU A 230 3.65 8.11 -20.42
N ASP A 231 2.75 7.61 -21.28
CA ASP A 231 1.35 8.04 -21.30
C ASP A 231 0.66 7.73 -19.98
N SER A 232 0.98 6.58 -19.37
CA SER A 232 0.37 6.16 -18.10
C SER A 232 0.89 6.97 -16.92
N ILE A 233 2.15 7.40 -16.94
CA ILE A 233 2.71 8.34 -15.98
C ILE A 233 2.02 9.70 -16.14
N ASP A 234 1.86 10.20 -17.36
CA ASP A 234 1.13 11.45 -17.62
C ASP A 234 -0.33 11.38 -17.11
N GLU A 235 -1.07 10.32 -17.45
CA GLU A 235 -2.42 10.08 -16.92
C GLU A 235 -2.43 10.11 -15.39
N THR A 236 -1.49 9.43 -14.75
CA THR A 236 -1.36 9.35 -13.30
C THR A 236 -1.13 10.73 -12.67
N LEU A 237 -0.17 11.48 -13.21
CA LEU A 237 0.24 12.79 -12.70
C LEU A 237 -0.86 13.84 -12.88
N VAL A 238 -1.55 13.84 -14.03
CA VAL A 238 -2.66 14.77 -14.28
C VAL A 238 -3.85 14.43 -13.39
N THR A 239 -4.22 13.14 -13.28
CA THR A 239 -5.31 12.68 -12.40
C THR A 239 -5.08 13.10 -10.95
N ALA A 240 -3.85 12.93 -10.44
CA ALA A 240 -3.49 13.30 -9.08
C ALA A 240 -3.56 14.82 -8.86
N ALA A 241 -3.09 15.61 -9.83
CA ALA A 241 -3.17 17.07 -9.80
C ALA A 241 -4.62 17.57 -9.77
N ASP A 242 -5.49 17.03 -10.62
CA ASP A 242 -6.93 17.38 -10.65
C ASP A 242 -7.66 17.03 -9.35
N ALA A 243 -7.16 16.02 -8.64
CA ALA A 243 -7.70 15.59 -7.36
C ALA A 243 -7.05 16.26 -6.14
N ASP A 244 -5.99 17.06 -6.33
CA ASP A 244 -5.16 17.65 -5.27
C ASP A 244 -4.72 16.62 -4.21
N ILE A 245 -4.24 15.46 -4.66
CA ILE A 245 -3.88 14.33 -3.82
C ILE A 245 -2.43 13.87 -4.05
N PRO A 246 -1.66 13.52 -3.01
CA PRO A 246 -0.37 12.84 -3.21
C PRO A 246 -0.57 11.54 -3.98
N VAL A 247 0.33 11.27 -4.93
CA VAL A 247 0.31 10.04 -5.72
C VAL A 247 1.45 9.10 -5.31
N VAL A 248 1.16 7.80 -5.35
CA VAL A 248 2.12 6.71 -5.22
C VAL A 248 2.03 5.84 -6.47
N VAL A 249 3.06 5.86 -7.31
CA VAL A 249 3.20 4.93 -8.44
C VAL A 249 3.62 3.58 -7.87
N SER A 250 2.69 2.63 -7.87
CA SER A 250 2.93 1.30 -7.32
C SER A 250 3.92 0.53 -8.17
N HIS A 251 4.79 -0.25 -7.50
CA HIS A 251 5.69 -1.26 -8.05
C HIS A 251 6.31 -0.87 -9.40
N HIS A 252 6.86 0.34 -9.47
CA HIS A 252 7.28 0.99 -10.72
C HIS A 252 8.27 0.11 -11.49
N LYS A 253 7.97 -0.14 -12.77
CA LYS A 253 8.79 -1.00 -13.63
C LYS A 253 8.57 -0.65 -15.10
N CYS A 254 9.49 -1.06 -15.96
CA CYS A 254 9.30 -1.11 -17.41
C CYS A 254 9.26 -2.58 -17.85
N ALA A 255 8.07 -3.09 -18.12
CA ALA A 255 7.80 -4.48 -18.46
C ALA A 255 8.02 -4.79 -19.96
N GLY A 256 8.47 -6.01 -20.24
CA GLY A 256 8.79 -6.46 -21.61
C GLY A 256 10.22 -6.11 -22.05
N PRO A 257 10.92 -7.00 -22.79
CA PRO A 257 12.30 -6.78 -23.23
C PRO A 257 12.54 -5.47 -23.99
N GLU A 258 11.57 -5.06 -24.82
CA GLU A 258 11.63 -3.81 -25.60
C GLU A 258 11.64 -2.55 -24.73
N ASN A 259 11.25 -2.66 -23.45
CA ASN A 259 11.17 -1.53 -22.52
C ASN A 259 12.30 -1.53 -21.47
N TRP A 260 13.21 -2.49 -21.48
CA TRP A 260 14.30 -2.54 -20.52
C TRP A 260 15.24 -1.34 -20.67
N GLY A 261 15.61 -0.72 -19.54
CA GLY A 261 16.43 0.50 -19.50
C GLY A 261 15.64 1.82 -19.56
N ARG A 262 14.36 1.77 -19.96
CA ARG A 262 13.48 2.96 -19.99
C ARG A 262 13.16 3.54 -18.61
N THR A 263 13.59 2.90 -17.52
CA THR A 263 13.51 3.48 -16.17
C THR A 263 14.28 4.80 -16.07
N THR A 264 15.32 5.00 -16.88
CA THR A 264 16.03 6.28 -17.00
C THR A 264 15.13 7.41 -17.50
N GLU A 265 14.21 7.13 -18.43
CA GLU A 265 13.22 8.09 -18.93
C GLU A 265 12.14 8.35 -17.87
N THR A 266 11.55 7.28 -17.34
CA THR A 266 10.41 7.39 -16.44
C THR A 266 10.77 8.05 -15.11
N LEU A 267 11.94 7.74 -14.54
CA LEU A 267 12.42 8.40 -13.32
C LEU A 267 12.68 9.89 -13.55
N GLY A 268 13.21 10.28 -14.72
CA GLY A 268 13.39 11.69 -15.07
C GLY A 268 12.07 12.47 -15.12
N VAL A 269 11.01 11.85 -15.68
CA VAL A 269 9.66 12.45 -15.70
C VAL A 269 9.08 12.57 -14.29
N LEU A 270 9.17 11.51 -13.48
CA LEU A 270 8.66 11.49 -12.11
C LEU A 270 9.40 12.50 -11.22
N GLU A 271 10.72 12.61 -11.33
CA GLU A 271 11.53 13.58 -10.59
C GLU A 271 11.17 15.03 -10.97
N ALA A 272 10.99 15.31 -12.26
CA ALA A 272 10.56 16.63 -12.74
C ALA A 272 9.14 16.98 -12.24
N ALA A 273 8.25 15.98 -12.13
CA ALA A 273 6.91 16.16 -11.58
C ALA A 273 6.92 16.35 -10.06
N ALA A 274 7.82 15.67 -9.34
CA ALA A 274 8.00 15.79 -7.88
C ALA A 274 8.40 17.21 -7.44
N GLN A 275 9.01 18.01 -8.33
CA GLN A 275 9.29 19.43 -8.08
C GLN A 275 8.02 20.32 -8.07
N LYS A 276 6.87 19.80 -8.53
CA LYS A 276 5.63 20.57 -8.73
C LYS A 276 4.44 20.01 -7.96
N GLN A 277 4.43 18.70 -7.69
CA GLN A 277 3.38 18.02 -6.93
C GLN A 277 3.96 16.85 -6.13
N ARG A 278 3.16 16.29 -5.20
CA ARG A 278 3.60 15.20 -4.30
C ARG A 278 3.56 13.86 -5.03
N VAL A 279 4.72 13.42 -5.53
CA VAL A 279 4.90 12.16 -6.26
C VAL A 279 5.79 11.22 -5.45
N ASN A 280 5.34 9.98 -5.30
CA ASN A 280 6.09 8.90 -4.66
C ASN A 280 6.02 7.66 -5.55
N LEU A 281 6.90 6.70 -5.32
CA LEU A 281 6.82 5.37 -5.92
C LEU A 281 7.36 4.32 -4.95
N ASP A 282 6.95 3.08 -5.18
CA ASP A 282 7.53 1.90 -4.52
C ASP A 282 8.00 0.88 -5.58
N VAL A 283 8.88 -0.03 -5.15
CA VAL A 283 9.38 -1.16 -5.95
C VAL A 283 9.58 -2.36 -5.04
N TYR A 284 9.54 -3.56 -5.62
CA TYR A 284 10.05 -4.77 -4.97
C TYR A 284 11.41 -5.15 -5.60
N PRO A 285 12.35 -5.72 -4.83
CA PRO A 285 13.73 -5.95 -5.28
C PRO A 285 13.88 -7.23 -6.12
N TYR A 286 13.03 -7.42 -7.11
CA TYR A 286 13.02 -8.59 -7.99
C TYR A 286 12.78 -8.20 -9.45
N THR A 287 13.26 -9.04 -10.37
CA THR A 287 13.12 -8.83 -11.82
C THR A 287 11.87 -9.49 -12.43
N ALA A 288 11.01 -10.08 -11.60
CA ALA A 288 9.78 -10.74 -12.02
C ALA A 288 8.58 -10.20 -11.23
N GLY A 289 7.49 -9.88 -11.93
CA GLY A 289 6.19 -9.61 -11.31
C GLY A 289 5.38 -10.88 -11.07
N SER A 290 4.31 -10.75 -10.29
CA SER A 290 3.35 -11.82 -10.03
C SER A 290 1.94 -11.24 -9.93
N THR A 291 1.01 -11.80 -10.69
CA THR A 291 -0.42 -11.44 -10.70
C THR A 291 -1.22 -12.58 -11.34
N ASN A 292 -2.53 -12.41 -11.52
CA ASN A 292 -3.35 -13.37 -12.26
C ASN A 292 -2.76 -13.70 -13.62
N LEU A 293 -2.84 -14.97 -14.01
CA LEU A 293 -2.48 -15.39 -15.35
C LEU A 293 -3.38 -14.68 -16.37
N ARG A 294 -2.76 -13.88 -17.23
CA ARG A 294 -3.40 -13.18 -18.35
C ARG A 294 -2.93 -13.81 -19.65
N ALA A 295 -3.86 -14.47 -20.35
CA ALA A 295 -3.57 -15.18 -21.59
C ALA A 295 -3.01 -14.25 -22.67
N ASP A 296 -3.43 -12.98 -22.67
CA ASP A 296 -2.97 -11.94 -23.58
C ASP A 296 -1.52 -11.46 -23.33
N LEU A 297 -0.92 -11.82 -22.19
CA LEU A 297 0.47 -11.53 -21.86
C LEU A 297 1.38 -12.76 -21.96
N VAL A 298 0.85 -13.92 -22.36
CA VAL A 298 1.66 -15.13 -22.50
C VAL A 298 2.57 -14.99 -23.71
N THR A 299 3.88 -15.08 -23.49
CA THR A 299 4.90 -15.03 -24.54
C THR A 299 5.95 -16.14 -24.36
N ALA A 300 6.66 -16.46 -25.44
CA ALA A 300 7.83 -17.32 -25.44
C ALA A 300 9.15 -16.57 -25.13
N ASP A 301 9.11 -15.23 -25.11
CA ASP A 301 10.33 -14.40 -25.00
C ASP A 301 11.01 -14.48 -23.63
N TYR A 302 10.26 -14.85 -22.58
CA TYR A 302 10.77 -15.00 -21.22
C TYR A 302 9.96 -16.02 -20.41
N PRO A 303 10.55 -16.61 -19.34
CA PRO A 303 9.87 -17.63 -18.55
C PRO A 303 8.67 -17.08 -17.78
N ILE A 304 7.51 -17.72 -17.94
CA ILE A 304 6.30 -17.49 -17.12
C ILE A 304 6.12 -18.71 -16.23
N ARG A 305 6.05 -18.50 -14.90
CA ARG A 305 5.81 -19.56 -13.91
C ARG A 305 4.37 -19.47 -13.42
N ILE A 306 3.68 -20.61 -13.45
CA ILE A 306 2.35 -20.75 -12.84
C ILE A 306 2.56 -21.32 -11.45
N THR A 307 2.12 -20.59 -10.42
CA THR A 307 2.11 -21.04 -9.03
C THR A 307 0.65 -21.20 -8.60
N TRP A 308 0.35 -22.32 -7.94
CA TRP A 308 -0.98 -22.69 -7.44
C TRP A 308 -1.01 -22.74 -5.92
#